data_AF-A0A168LTP7-F1
#
_entry.id   AF-A0A168LTP7-F1
#
_cell.length_a   1.000
_cell.length_b   1.000
_cell.length_c   1.000
_cell.angle_alpha   90.00
_cell.angle_beta   90.00
_cell.angle_gamma   90.00
#
_symmetry.space_group_name_H-M   'P 1'
#
loop_
_entity.id
_entity.type
_entity.pdbx_description
1 polymer ?
#
loop_
_entity_poly.entity_id
_entity_poly.type
_entity_poly.pdbx_seq_one_letter_code
_entity_poly.pdbx_strand_id
1 'polypeptide(L)'
;MAIPRIYTAVYSSIPVFEMVVNGIAVMRRRNDSYMNATQILKVAGIDKGKRTKILEREINPNEGEKVQGGYGKFQGTWTSLQTSIDLARRYQVYDLIQPMLEFDSATAGNIEEKGHLPSTKDQPSQLNPRKRDHSAFSVPSSSPAQQQGVYNDTTAATAHKKARIGTTIGPSSSNYSLEAKHRTILMSIFLSDDTANVSHLLQASEALDLNINLDEQGNTALHWAASLARVNTVEQLTMHGATIDRQNNLGETPLMRCVAATNSFDCDCFRKMLKYLDGSLFVSDHQHRTVLHHIALTVATEGRTNAALYYMHHLLYALEKATPPASPQVKTRLLNRQDDHGDTAVSIAAQLDCPRLIQLLVDAGADETSTNNIGLTPNDYADAAQPQDSSHKPHDTDQQAPMPSKRPSGPTQRNKEIMATMQKIVNTLDEDYGDAISTRETQLQQTKDQLHTTTQTLHDARKALEKRQADSQAFAEGQQKVRNLKQAMETSWSDLQHLVPDLDKAAVLAMDTTTIDTMTAVPIKTRIAAYEWNNAMLESAVAGLRAESMEKEMQCKRLIAACCGLALDKVDELVEPLTLAIESDPPDLDLARPLPASDFKPRSGYKA
;
A
#
# COMPACT_ATOMS: atom_id res chain seq x y z
N MET A 1 32.48 -6.17 -13.80
CA MET A 1 31.24 -5.62 -13.20
C MET A 1 30.09 -5.88 -14.16
N ALA A 2 28.88 -6.18 -13.66
CA ALA A 2 27.70 -6.28 -14.51
C ALA A 2 27.26 -4.88 -14.94
N ILE A 3 26.91 -4.70 -16.23
CA ILE A 3 26.35 -3.44 -16.71
C ILE A 3 24.98 -3.24 -16.03
N PRO A 4 24.74 -2.13 -15.31
CA PRO A 4 23.49 -1.93 -14.61
C PRO A 4 22.34 -1.79 -15.63
N ARG A 5 21.35 -2.69 -15.54
CA ARG A 5 20.17 -2.68 -16.42
C ARG A 5 19.27 -1.49 -16.08
N ILE A 6 18.75 -0.85 -17.13
CA ILE A 6 17.73 0.20 -17.07
C ILE A 6 16.36 -0.46 -17.20
N TYR A 7 15.42 -0.07 -16.35
CA TYR A 7 14.04 -0.53 -16.36
C TYR A 7 13.09 0.64 -16.63
N THR A 8 11.91 0.35 -17.16
CA THR A 8 10.81 1.33 -17.20
C THR A 8 9.92 1.17 -15.97
N ALA A 9 9.56 2.28 -15.34
CA ALA A 9 8.65 2.33 -14.19
C ALA A 9 7.75 3.59 -14.26
N VAL A 10 6.65 3.59 -13.51
CA VAL A 10 5.77 4.76 -13.34
C VAL A 10 5.63 5.05 -11.85
N TYR A 11 5.91 6.29 -11.44
CA TYR A 11 5.79 6.74 -10.05
C TYR A 11 4.95 8.01 -10.00
N SER A 12 3.89 8.02 -9.19
CA SER A 12 2.95 9.15 -9.10
C SER A 12 2.43 9.61 -10.49
N SER A 13 2.07 8.65 -11.35
CA SER A 13 1.66 8.88 -12.76
C SER A 13 2.74 9.50 -13.68
N ILE A 14 3.98 9.65 -13.21
CA ILE A 14 5.11 10.12 -14.02
C ILE A 14 5.93 8.92 -14.52
N PRO A 15 6.03 8.71 -15.83
CA PRO A 15 6.85 7.64 -16.40
C PRO A 15 8.34 7.97 -16.30
N VAL A 16 9.13 7.05 -15.75
CA VAL A 16 10.59 7.17 -15.59
C VAL A 16 11.31 5.95 -16.15
N PHE A 17 12.56 6.17 -16.53
CA PHE A 17 13.58 5.13 -16.50
C PHE A 17 14.12 5.03 -15.07
N GLU A 18 14.39 3.82 -14.59
CA GLU A 18 15.04 3.54 -13.30
C GLU A 18 16.25 2.61 -13.50
N MET A 19 17.39 2.98 -12.93
CA MET A 19 18.59 2.15 -12.86
C MET A 19 19.04 2.02 -11.41
N VAL A 20 19.47 0.83 -10.99
CA VAL A 20 19.98 0.61 -9.63
C VAL A 20 21.49 0.54 -9.65
N VAL A 21 22.14 1.45 -8.92
CA VAL A 21 23.60 1.55 -8.77
C VAL A 21 23.92 1.52 -7.29
N ASN A 22 24.75 0.57 -6.84
CA ASN A 22 25.15 0.41 -5.44
C ASN A 22 23.95 0.38 -4.46
N GLY A 23 22.87 -0.32 -4.84
CA GLY A 23 21.62 -0.41 -4.08
C GLY A 23 20.72 0.83 -4.10
N ILE A 24 21.13 1.90 -4.80
CA ILE A 24 20.43 3.18 -4.90
C ILE A 24 19.75 3.27 -6.27
N ALA A 25 18.45 3.57 -6.27
CA ALA A 25 17.71 3.85 -7.50
C ALA A 25 18.04 5.27 -8.00
N VAL A 26 18.45 5.36 -9.27
CA VAL A 26 18.64 6.59 -10.04
C VAL A 26 17.58 6.64 -11.13
N MET A 27 16.86 7.76 -11.23
CA MET A 27 15.68 7.91 -12.07
C MET A 27 15.82 9.10 -13.03
N ARG A 28 15.29 8.92 -14.26
CA ARG A 28 15.20 9.94 -15.31
C ARG A 28 13.77 9.94 -15.86
N ARG A 29 13.11 11.09 -15.90
CA ARG A 29 11.76 11.23 -16.44
C ARG A 29 11.76 11.01 -17.96
N ARG A 30 10.74 10.32 -18.47
CA ARG A 30 10.60 10.00 -19.91
C ARG A 30 10.14 11.21 -20.74
N ASN A 31 9.44 12.16 -20.14
CA ASN A 31 8.81 13.28 -20.86
C ASN A 31 9.80 14.43 -21.18
N ASP A 32 10.70 14.74 -20.24
CA ASP A 32 11.58 15.93 -20.28
C ASP A 32 13.07 15.60 -20.04
N SER A 33 13.42 14.31 -19.85
CA SER A 33 14.76 13.85 -19.47
C SER A 33 15.32 14.44 -18.16
N TYR A 34 14.49 15.02 -17.28
CA TYR A 34 14.96 15.48 -15.97
C TYR A 34 15.39 14.30 -15.10
N MET A 35 16.43 14.48 -14.29
CA MET A 35 16.97 13.47 -13.38
C MET A 35 16.92 13.93 -11.94
N ASN A 36 16.79 12.98 -11.02
CA ASN A 36 16.77 13.28 -9.59
C ASN A 36 18.20 13.48 -9.06
N ALA A 37 18.64 14.74 -8.98
CA ALA A 37 19.94 15.12 -8.42
C ALA A 37 20.17 14.60 -7.00
N THR A 38 19.11 14.43 -6.19
CA THR A 38 19.23 13.87 -4.84
C THR A 38 19.60 12.39 -4.85
N GLN A 39 19.25 11.65 -5.90
CA GLN A 39 19.69 10.26 -6.11
C GLN A 39 21.15 10.20 -6.61
N ILE A 40 21.56 11.10 -7.50
CA ILE A 40 22.96 11.22 -7.96
C ILE A 40 23.90 11.48 -6.76
N LEU A 41 23.54 12.42 -5.87
CA LEU A 41 24.31 12.68 -4.66
C LEU A 41 24.22 11.56 -3.60
N LYS A 42 23.22 10.66 -3.67
CA LYS A 42 23.21 9.42 -2.86
C LYS A 42 24.23 8.43 -3.40
N VAL A 43 24.30 8.23 -4.72
CA VAL A 43 25.31 7.36 -5.37
C VAL A 43 26.73 7.83 -5.08
N ALA A 44 26.93 9.15 -4.98
CA ALA A 44 28.20 9.76 -4.56
C ALA A 44 28.52 9.63 -3.06
N GLY A 45 27.77 8.84 -2.30
CA GLY A 45 28.02 8.59 -0.86
C GLY A 45 27.78 9.78 0.08
N ILE A 46 27.18 10.88 -0.41
CA ILE A 46 27.13 12.14 0.34
C ILE A 46 26.06 12.09 1.44
N ASP A 47 26.44 12.46 2.67
CA ASP A 47 25.56 12.52 3.85
C ASP A 47 24.30 13.37 3.65
N LYS A 48 23.17 12.95 4.25
CA LYS A 48 21.87 13.63 4.15
C LYS A 48 21.95 15.16 4.39
N GLY A 49 22.69 15.60 5.42
CA GLY A 49 22.84 17.02 5.75
C GLY A 49 23.76 17.82 4.82
N LYS A 50 24.73 17.17 4.16
CA LYS A 50 25.59 17.79 3.14
C LYS A 50 24.83 17.94 1.81
N ARG A 51 24.04 16.92 1.43
CA ARG A 51 23.23 16.93 0.19
C ARG A 51 22.31 18.15 0.12
N THR A 52 21.55 18.48 1.16
CA THR A 52 20.65 19.65 1.15
C THR A 52 21.40 20.95 0.84
N LYS A 53 22.56 21.17 1.49
CA LYS A 53 23.39 22.37 1.25
C LYS A 53 23.98 22.43 -0.15
N ILE A 54 24.34 21.28 -0.73
CA ILE A 54 24.82 21.19 -2.13
C ILE A 54 23.68 21.52 -3.10
N LEU A 55 22.50 20.90 -2.90
CA LEU A 55 21.31 21.15 -3.72
C LEU A 55 20.82 22.61 -3.63
N GLU A 56 21.01 23.30 -2.51
CA GLU A 56 20.63 24.71 -2.33
C GLU A 56 21.69 25.71 -2.84
N ARG A 57 22.94 25.29 -2.98
CA ARG A 57 24.07 26.12 -3.44
C ARG A 57 24.37 25.97 -4.92
N GLU A 58 24.19 24.77 -5.48
CA GLU A 58 24.67 24.40 -6.81
C GLU A 58 23.55 24.17 -7.84
N ILE A 59 22.29 24.11 -7.39
CA ILE A 59 21.12 24.08 -8.26
C ILE A 59 20.34 25.36 -8.04
N ASN A 60 20.12 26.12 -9.11
CA ASN A 60 19.32 27.34 -9.06
C ASN A 60 17.90 27.01 -8.56
N PRO A 61 17.35 27.73 -7.56
CA PRO A 61 16.00 27.48 -7.05
C PRO A 61 14.88 27.57 -8.10
N ASN A 62 15.13 28.27 -9.21
CA ASN A 62 14.19 28.45 -10.32
C ASN A 62 14.35 27.40 -11.45
N GLU A 63 15.34 26.50 -11.35
CA GLU A 63 15.69 25.51 -12.38
C GLU A 63 15.55 24.07 -11.87
N GLY A 64 15.64 23.87 -10.55
CA GLY A 64 15.44 22.57 -9.89
C GLY A 64 14.05 22.41 -9.29
N GLU A 65 13.31 21.39 -9.70
CA GLU A 65 11.99 21.05 -9.18
C GLU A 65 12.11 20.23 -7.87
N LYS A 66 11.57 20.73 -6.75
CA LYS A 66 11.62 20.04 -5.45
C LYS A 66 10.35 19.20 -5.22
N VAL A 67 10.43 17.89 -5.41
CA VAL A 67 9.34 16.94 -5.14
C VAL A 67 9.42 16.46 -3.68
N GLN A 68 8.51 16.96 -2.84
CA GLN A 68 8.48 16.71 -1.38
C GLN A 68 7.31 15.83 -0.89
N GLY A 69 6.53 15.25 -1.80
CA GLY A 69 5.41 14.34 -1.50
C GLY A 69 5.41 13.08 -2.38
N GLY A 70 4.49 12.15 -2.11
CA GLY A 70 4.34 10.90 -2.87
C GLY A 70 5.37 9.83 -2.55
N TYR A 71 5.56 8.86 -3.44
CA TYR A 71 6.37 7.66 -3.22
C TYR A 71 7.84 7.98 -2.86
N GLY A 72 8.30 7.49 -1.71
CA GLY A 72 9.56 7.92 -1.08
C GLY A 72 10.86 7.71 -1.87
N LYS A 73 10.88 6.83 -2.90
CA LYS A 73 12.05 6.73 -3.80
C LYS A 73 12.11 7.87 -4.82
N PHE A 74 10.95 8.39 -5.25
CA PHE A 74 10.81 9.43 -6.28
C PHE A 74 11.06 10.86 -5.74
N GLN A 75 10.89 11.06 -4.43
CA GLN A 75 11.15 12.33 -3.75
C GLN A 75 12.61 12.83 -3.93
N GLY A 76 12.77 14.14 -4.04
CA GLY A 76 14.06 14.81 -4.21
C GLY A 76 13.99 16.05 -5.09
N THR A 77 15.13 16.71 -5.27
CA THR A 77 15.31 17.76 -6.30
C THR A 77 15.57 17.09 -7.66
N TRP A 78 14.78 17.47 -8.66
CA TRP A 78 14.92 17.09 -10.06
C TRP A 78 15.53 18.23 -10.86
N THR A 79 16.43 17.91 -11.78
CA THR A 79 17.18 18.89 -12.59
C THR A 79 17.29 18.45 -14.04
N SER A 80 17.58 19.41 -14.93
CA SER A 80 17.87 19.11 -16.34
C SER A 80 18.98 18.05 -16.50
N LEU A 81 18.98 17.32 -17.62
CA LEU A 81 20.00 16.33 -17.92
C LEU A 81 21.41 16.94 -17.92
N GLN A 82 21.58 18.16 -18.45
CA GLN A 82 22.87 18.84 -18.52
C GLN A 82 23.41 19.17 -17.11
N THR A 83 22.59 19.79 -16.25
CA THR A 83 22.95 20.05 -14.85
C THR A 83 23.31 18.76 -14.10
N SER A 84 22.61 17.67 -14.43
CA SER A 84 22.81 16.35 -13.81
C SER A 84 24.12 15.68 -14.26
N ILE A 85 24.52 15.86 -15.53
CA ILE A 85 25.84 15.45 -16.06
C ILE A 85 26.96 16.20 -15.34
N ASP A 86 26.85 17.53 -15.22
CA ASP A 86 27.89 18.35 -14.60
C ASP A 86 28.02 18.08 -13.09
N LEU A 87 26.90 17.81 -12.42
CA LEU A 87 26.86 17.31 -11.04
C LEU A 87 27.56 15.93 -10.92
N ALA A 88 27.25 15.00 -11.82
CA ALA A 88 27.81 13.65 -11.80
C ALA A 88 29.34 13.65 -12.04
N ARG A 89 29.83 14.53 -12.91
CA ARG A 89 31.28 14.75 -13.13
C ARG A 89 31.95 15.36 -11.90
N ARG A 90 31.36 16.41 -11.31
CA ARG A 90 31.90 17.09 -10.13
C ARG A 90 32.04 16.17 -8.91
N TYR A 91 31.12 15.23 -8.76
CA TYR A 91 31.11 14.25 -7.67
C TYR A 91 31.62 12.85 -8.08
N GLN A 92 32.34 12.74 -9.21
CA GLN A 92 33.02 11.51 -9.68
C GLN A 92 32.12 10.26 -9.77
N VAL A 93 30.82 10.46 -10.06
CA VAL A 93 29.86 9.36 -10.29
C VAL A 93 29.41 9.23 -11.74
N TYR A 94 29.96 10.03 -12.66
CA TYR A 94 29.62 10.00 -14.08
C TYR A 94 29.69 8.57 -14.63
N ASP A 95 30.81 7.87 -14.45
CA ASP A 95 31.03 6.52 -15.01
C ASP A 95 30.07 5.46 -14.43
N LEU A 96 29.65 5.64 -13.16
CA LEU A 96 28.70 4.74 -12.49
C LEU A 96 27.26 4.92 -12.99
N ILE A 97 26.90 6.14 -13.41
CA ILE A 97 25.56 6.44 -13.96
C ILE A 97 25.56 6.67 -15.47
N GLN A 98 26.70 6.49 -16.15
CA GLN A 98 26.89 6.73 -17.58
C GLN A 98 25.82 6.05 -18.45
N PRO A 99 25.44 4.77 -18.21
CA PRO A 99 24.39 4.13 -19.00
C PRO A 99 23.06 4.88 -18.95
N MET A 100 22.77 5.58 -17.85
CA MET A 100 21.55 6.37 -17.64
C MET A 100 21.60 7.77 -18.28
N LEU A 101 22.79 8.38 -18.28
CA LEU A 101 23.04 9.69 -18.86
C LEU A 101 23.03 9.63 -20.40
N GLU A 102 23.70 8.62 -20.95
CA GLU A 102 23.85 8.40 -22.39
C GLU A 102 22.70 7.57 -22.99
N PHE A 103 21.72 7.16 -22.17
CA PHE A 103 20.52 6.47 -22.64
C PHE A 103 19.71 7.33 -23.62
N ASP A 104 19.55 6.83 -24.84
CA ASP A 104 18.68 7.43 -25.85
C ASP A 104 17.19 7.11 -25.56
N SER A 105 16.43 8.18 -25.29
CA SER A 105 15.00 8.10 -25.00
C SER A 105 14.16 7.57 -26.17
N ALA A 106 14.66 7.62 -27.41
CA ALA A 106 13.96 7.08 -28.58
C ALA A 106 13.99 5.54 -28.66
N THR A 107 15.00 4.89 -28.08
CA THR A 107 15.16 3.42 -28.10
C THR A 107 14.31 2.70 -27.03
N ALA A 108 13.55 3.46 -26.22
CA ALA A 108 12.83 3.00 -25.04
C ALA A 108 11.70 1.97 -25.25
N GLY A 109 11.24 1.75 -26.49
CA GLY A 109 10.10 0.87 -26.77
C GLY A 109 10.33 -0.63 -26.52
N ASN A 110 11.59 -1.06 -26.36
CA ASN A 110 11.99 -2.47 -26.28
C ASN A 110 12.53 -2.90 -24.90
N ILE A 111 12.29 -2.13 -23.84
CA ILE A 111 12.84 -2.40 -22.49
C ILE A 111 11.86 -3.21 -21.63
N GLU A 112 12.38 -4.25 -20.96
CA GLU A 112 11.65 -5.09 -20.01
C GLU A 112 10.91 -4.24 -18.95
N GLU A 113 9.57 -4.32 -18.94
CA GLU A 113 8.76 -3.69 -17.89
C GLU A 113 8.97 -4.41 -16.56
N LYS A 114 9.27 -3.65 -15.52
CA LYS A 114 9.31 -4.19 -14.16
C LYS A 114 7.87 -4.25 -13.66
N GLY A 115 7.29 -5.46 -13.70
CA GLY A 115 5.88 -5.70 -13.42
C GLY A 115 5.35 -5.02 -12.15
N HIS A 116 4.10 -4.56 -12.22
CA HIS A 116 3.40 -3.84 -11.16
C HIS A 116 3.52 -4.53 -9.79
N LEU A 117 4.16 -3.84 -8.83
CA LEU A 117 3.94 -4.07 -7.42
C LEU A 117 2.70 -3.24 -7.00
N PRO A 118 1.59 -3.86 -6.57
CA PRO A 118 0.46 -3.11 -6.04
C PRO A 118 0.88 -2.32 -4.80
N SER A 119 0.40 -1.09 -4.69
CA SER A 119 0.75 -0.17 -3.61
C SER A 119 0.16 -0.61 -2.27
N THR A 120 0.88 -1.45 -1.53
CA THR A 120 0.63 -1.64 -0.09
C THR A 120 1.44 -0.63 0.70
N LYS A 121 0.79 0.45 1.16
CA LYS A 121 1.15 1.11 2.42
C LYS A 121 -0.01 1.92 2.98
N ASP A 122 -0.69 1.30 3.94
CA ASP A 122 -0.95 1.97 5.21
C ASP A 122 -0.55 1.01 6.34
N GLN A 123 0.61 1.28 6.94
CA GLN A 123 0.80 1.18 8.39
C GLN A 123 2.06 1.99 8.80
N PRO A 124 2.01 2.73 9.92
CA PRO A 124 3.04 3.69 10.29
C PRO A 124 4.21 3.05 11.05
N SER A 125 5.38 3.68 10.96
CA SER A 125 6.57 3.36 11.75
C SER A 125 6.49 3.94 13.17
N GLN A 126 6.97 3.16 14.14
CA GLN A 126 6.97 3.46 15.57
C GLN A 126 7.72 4.76 15.93
N LEU A 127 7.19 5.49 16.91
CA LEU A 127 7.93 6.43 17.77
C LEU A 127 7.55 6.20 19.24
N ASN A 128 8.51 6.41 20.14
CA ASN A 128 8.42 6.03 21.56
C ASN A 128 7.33 6.80 22.35
N PRO A 129 6.73 6.17 23.39
CA PRO A 129 5.68 6.79 24.18
C PRO A 129 6.23 7.79 25.20
N ARG A 130 5.55 8.96 25.30
CA ARG A 130 5.60 9.83 26.49
C ARG A 130 4.22 9.87 27.13
N LYS A 131 4.18 9.66 28.45
CA LYS A 131 2.97 9.65 29.29
C LYS A 131 2.23 10.99 29.25
N ARG A 132 0.90 10.96 29.24
CA ARG A 132 0.03 11.64 30.23
C ARG A 132 -1.42 11.14 30.16
N ASP A 133 -2.16 11.43 31.22
CA ASP A 133 -3.29 10.64 31.72
C ASP A 133 -4.68 11.24 31.42
N HIS A 134 -5.70 10.46 31.79
CA HIS A 134 -7.13 10.79 31.97
C HIS A 134 -8.04 10.81 30.71
N SER A 135 -9.31 10.35 30.74
CA SER A 135 -10.03 9.36 31.57
C SER A 135 -11.50 9.25 31.12
N ALA A 136 -12.05 8.06 30.79
CA ALA A 136 -13.50 7.81 30.80
C ALA A 136 -13.89 6.32 30.73
N PHE A 137 -14.66 5.88 31.74
CA PHE A 137 -15.76 4.89 31.71
C PHE A 137 -15.67 3.56 30.91
N SER A 138 -15.30 2.50 31.62
CA SER A 138 -15.79 1.10 31.49
C SER A 138 -17.28 1.01 31.93
N VAL A 139 -18.14 -0.03 31.75
CA VAL A 139 -18.17 -1.45 31.28
C VAL A 139 -19.68 -1.80 30.98
N PRO A 140 -20.17 -3.02 30.62
CA PRO A 140 -19.54 -4.29 30.13
C PRO A 140 -20.24 -4.94 28.90
N SER A 141 -19.71 -6.09 28.48
CA SER A 141 -20.24 -7.01 27.45
C SER A 141 -21.38 -7.93 27.95
N SER A 142 -22.24 -8.39 27.04
CA SER A 142 -23.03 -9.64 27.21
C SER A 142 -23.40 -10.28 25.87
N SER A 143 -23.44 -11.61 25.82
CA SER A 143 -23.75 -12.41 24.62
C SER A 143 -25.27 -12.58 24.42
N PRO A 144 -25.79 -12.71 23.18
CA PRO A 144 -27.21 -12.98 22.96
C PRO A 144 -27.55 -14.46 23.20
N ALA A 145 -28.52 -14.72 24.08
CA ALA A 145 -29.13 -16.03 24.23
C ALA A 145 -30.26 -16.24 23.20
N GLN A 146 -30.49 -17.49 22.81
CA GLN A 146 -31.62 -17.88 21.96
C GLN A 146 -32.95 -17.72 22.72
N GLN A 147 -33.97 -17.16 22.07
CA GLN A 147 -35.37 -17.29 22.52
C GLN A 147 -36.23 -17.92 21.44
N GLN A 148 -37.07 -18.86 21.88
CA GLN A 148 -37.94 -19.68 21.06
C GLN A 148 -39.29 -18.97 20.83
N GLY A 149 -39.74 -18.91 19.57
CA GLY A 149 -41.12 -18.57 19.23
C GLY A 149 -41.99 -19.84 19.22
N VAL A 150 -43.06 -19.85 20.00
CA VAL A 150 -43.97 -21.00 20.16
C VAL A 150 -44.89 -21.15 18.95
N TYR A 151 -45.00 -22.37 18.42
CA TYR A 151 -46.12 -22.79 17.58
C TYR A 151 -46.99 -23.79 18.36
N ASN A 152 -48.29 -23.50 18.45
CA ASN A 152 -49.31 -24.50 18.72
C ASN A 152 -49.97 -24.85 17.39
N ASP A 153 -49.97 -26.13 17.00
CA ASP A 153 -51.27 -26.80 16.84
C ASP A 153 -51.16 -28.32 17.01
N THR A 154 -52.29 -28.95 17.33
CA THR A 154 -52.34 -30.33 17.87
C THR A 154 -53.04 -31.27 16.90
N THR A 155 -52.48 -32.46 16.61
CA THR A 155 -53.13 -33.79 16.76
C THR A 155 -52.35 -34.97 16.13
N ALA A 156 -52.43 -36.11 16.86
CA ALA A 156 -52.31 -37.54 16.50
C ALA A 156 -52.08 -38.02 15.03
N ALA A 157 -51.50 -39.21 14.76
CA ALA A 157 -50.73 -40.18 15.56
C ALA A 157 -50.17 -41.33 14.67
N THR A 158 -49.11 -42.01 15.14
CA THR A 158 -48.70 -43.40 14.84
C THR A 158 -48.10 -43.84 13.48
N ALA A 159 -46.94 -44.52 13.62
CA ALA A 159 -46.52 -45.77 12.94
C ALA A 159 -45.84 -45.77 11.54
N HIS A 160 -44.51 -45.90 11.59
CA HIS A 160 -43.66 -46.79 10.78
C HIS A 160 -43.86 -46.96 9.24
N LYS A 161 -42.89 -46.45 8.47
CA LYS A 161 -41.85 -47.29 7.81
C LYS A 161 -40.72 -46.46 7.19
N LYS A 162 -39.46 -46.92 7.33
CA LYS A 162 -38.34 -46.47 6.50
C LYS A 162 -38.42 -47.18 5.13
N ALA A 163 -38.32 -46.45 4.02
CA ALA A 163 -37.18 -46.53 3.08
C ALA A 163 -37.48 -45.99 1.67
N ARG A 164 -36.51 -45.22 1.15
CA ARG A 164 -36.02 -45.19 -0.25
C ARG A 164 -36.74 -44.33 -1.31
N ILE A 165 -36.11 -43.17 -1.55
CA ILE A 165 -35.90 -42.47 -2.84
C ILE A 165 -37.15 -41.95 -3.56
N GLY A 166 -37.34 -40.63 -3.48
CA GLY A 166 -38.18 -39.81 -4.35
C GLY A 166 -37.62 -38.39 -4.39
N THR A 167 -37.24 -37.91 -5.58
CA THR A 167 -36.49 -36.67 -5.81
C THR A 167 -37.31 -35.41 -5.52
N THR A 168 -36.79 -34.49 -4.71
CA THR A 168 -37.27 -33.09 -4.66
C THR A 168 -36.16 -32.14 -5.05
N ILE A 169 -36.43 -31.34 -6.08
CA ILE A 169 -35.48 -30.46 -6.76
C ILE A 169 -35.11 -29.28 -5.86
N GLY A 170 -33.81 -29.09 -5.60
CA GLY A 170 -33.25 -27.83 -5.09
C GLY A 170 -32.99 -26.83 -6.23
N PRO A 171 -32.87 -25.53 -5.95
CA PRO A 171 -32.68 -24.52 -6.98
C PRO A 171 -31.34 -24.69 -7.73
N SER A 172 -31.38 -24.34 -9.02
CA SER A 172 -30.37 -24.68 -10.03
C SER A 172 -28.95 -24.20 -9.68
N SER A 173 -27.99 -25.14 -9.66
CA SER A 173 -26.56 -24.87 -9.48
C SER A 173 -25.87 -24.15 -10.65
N SER A 174 -26.63 -23.72 -11.66
CA SER A 174 -26.15 -23.01 -12.86
C SER A 174 -25.86 -21.53 -12.62
N ASN A 175 -26.65 -20.84 -11.78
CA ASN A 175 -26.62 -19.37 -11.69
C ASN A 175 -25.33 -18.83 -11.07
N TYR A 176 -24.81 -19.50 -10.04
CA TYR A 176 -23.52 -19.15 -9.42
C TYR A 176 -22.35 -19.14 -10.43
N SER A 177 -22.41 -19.97 -11.49
CA SER A 177 -21.37 -19.97 -12.54
C SER A 177 -21.48 -18.77 -13.47
N LEU A 178 -22.68 -18.25 -13.72
CA LEU A 178 -22.90 -17.09 -14.57
C LEU A 178 -22.55 -15.79 -13.84
N GLU A 179 -23.03 -15.64 -12.60
CA GLU A 179 -22.73 -14.48 -11.76
C GLU A 179 -21.22 -14.36 -11.48
N ALA A 180 -20.54 -15.48 -11.21
CA ALA A 180 -19.08 -15.48 -11.07
C ALA A 180 -18.36 -15.02 -12.35
N LYS A 181 -18.82 -15.43 -13.54
CA LYS A 181 -18.26 -14.95 -14.83
C LYS A 181 -18.50 -13.46 -15.01
N HIS A 182 -19.72 -12.99 -14.75
CA HIS A 182 -20.06 -11.56 -14.80
C HIS A 182 -19.16 -10.74 -13.86
N ARG A 183 -18.94 -11.24 -12.63
CA ARG A 183 -18.04 -10.63 -11.64
C ARG A 183 -16.59 -10.59 -12.13
N THR A 184 -16.08 -11.66 -12.74
CA THR A 184 -14.72 -11.67 -13.33
C THR A 184 -14.59 -10.68 -14.50
N ILE A 185 -15.58 -10.61 -15.38
CA ILE A 185 -15.59 -9.67 -16.52
C ILE A 185 -15.62 -8.23 -16.00
N LEU A 186 -16.54 -7.89 -15.11
CA LEU A 186 -16.63 -6.54 -14.54
C LEU A 186 -15.40 -6.15 -13.71
N MET A 187 -14.80 -7.09 -12.97
CA MET A 187 -13.54 -6.83 -12.26
C MET A 187 -12.37 -6.58 -13.23
N SER A 188 -12.32 -7.26 -14.37
CA SER A 188 -11.25 -7.07 -15.36
C SER A 188 -11.19 -5.64 -15.92
N ILE A 189 -12.34 -4.97 -16.07
CA ILE A 189 -12.45 -3.55 -16.47
C ILE A 189 -11.67 -2.63 -15.52
N PHE A 190 -11.63 -2.93 -14.22
CA PHE A 190 -10.92 -2.14 -13.21
C PHE A 190 -9.45 -2.53 -13.06
N LEU A 191 -9.08 -3.76 -13.43
CA LEU A 191 -7.70 -4.24 -13.47
C LEU A 191 -6.93 -3.77 -14.71
N SER A 192 -7.63 -3.49 -15.82
CA SER A 192 -7.06 -2.81 -16.99
C SER A 192 -7.12 -1.28 -16.87
N ASP A 193 -6.11 -0.58 -17.39
CA ASP A 193 -6.15 0.88 -17.58
C ASP A 193 -6.78 1.30 -18.92
N ASP A 194 -7.03 0.37 -19.85
CA ASP A 194 -7.66 0.61 -21.14
C ASP A 194 -9.17 0.94 -21.01
N THR A 195 -9.46 2.19 -20.64
CA THR A 195 -10.85 2.71 -20.59
C THR A 195 -11.58 2.67 -21.95
N ALA A 196 -10.84 2.53 -23.06
CA ALA A 196 -11.40 2.42 -24.41
C ALA A 196 -12.02 1.05 -24.72
N ASN A 197 -11.50 -0.03 -24.13
CA ASN A 197 -11.97 -1.40 -24.40
C ASN A 197 -13.28 -1.76 -23.67
N VAL A 198 -13.74 -0.89 -22.76
CA VAL A 198 -14.93 -1.11 -21.93
C VAL A 198 -16.19 -1.24 -22.77
N SER A 199 -16.38 -0.36 -23.76
CA SER A 199 -17.53 -0.44 -24.68
C SER A 199 -17.58 -1.77 -25.43
N HIS A 200 -16.43 -2.25 -25.93
CA HIS A 200 -16.33 -3.51 -26.65
C HIS A 200 -16.56 -4.74 -25.74
N LEU A 201 -16.10 -4.70 -24.49
CA LEU A 201 -16.34 -5.76 -23.51
C LEU A 201 -17.81 -5.84 -23.07
N LEU A 202 -18.46 -4.69 -22.90
CA LEU A 202 -19.89 -4.60 -22.57
C LEU A 202 -20.77 -5.03 -23.77
N GLN A 203 -20.42 -4.62 -24.99
CA GLN A 203 -21.14 -5.00 -26.22
C GLN A 203 -20.97 -6.48 -26.59
N ALA A 204 -19.79 -7.08 -26.37
CA ALA A 204 -19.56 -8.50 -26.59
C ALA A 204 -20.33 -9.42 -25.63
N SER A 205 -21.00 -8.86 -24.62
CA SER A 205 -21.65 -9.58 -23.52
C SER A 205 -23.12 -9.16 -23.41
N GLU A 206 -23.95 -9.47 -24.42
CA GLU A 206 -25.37 -9.04 -24.54
C GLU A 206 -26.31 -9.39 -23.36
N ALA A 207 -25.85 -10.17 -22.37
CA ALA A 207 -26.60 -10.55 -21.16
C ALA A 207 -25.87 -10.25 -19.84
N LEU A 208 -24.90 -9.33 -19.84
CA LEU A 208 -24.11 -8.98 -18.65
C LEU A 208 -24.93 -8.13 -17.66
N ASP A 209 -25.16 -8.66 -16.46
CA ASP A 209 -25.75 -7.89 -15.36
C ASP A 209 -24.68 -6.99 -14.71
N LEU A 210 -24.88 -5.67 -14.82
CA LEU A 210 -23.99 -4.62 -14.28
C LEU A 210 -24.21 -4.34 -12.79
N ASN A 211 -25.32 -4.83 -12.22
CA ASN A 211 -25.80 -4.47 -10.88
C ASN A 211 -25.43 -5.51 -9.82
N ILE A 212 -24.58 -6.48 -10.17
CA ILE A 212 -24.04 -7.49 -9.27
C ILE A 212 -23.04 -6.90 -8.27
N ASN A 213 -22.90 -7.57 -7.12
CA ASN A 213 -21.97 -7.18 -6.07
C ASN A 213 -20.55 -7.67 -6.39
N LEU A 214 -19.60 -6.75 -6.54
CA LEU A 214 -18.22 -7.06 -6.90
C LEU A 214 -17.31 -7.35 -5.70
N ASP A 215 -17.68 -6.92 -4.50
CA ASP A 215 -16.93 -7.07 -3.25
C ASP A 215 -17.81 -7.39 -2.03
N GLU A 216 -17.18 -7.52 -0.86
CA GLU A 216 -17.84 -7.83 0.42
C GLU A 216 -18.65 -6.65 0.98
N GLN A 217 -18.36 -5.43 0.52
CA GLN A 217 -19.09 -4.21 0.85
C GLN A 217 -20.36 -4.04 0.01
N GLY A 218 -20.60 -4.91 -0.99
CA GLY A 218 -21.76 -4.85 -1.86
C GLY A 218 -21.67 -3.77 -2.94
N ASN A 219 -20.47 -3.28 -3.26
CA ASN A 219 -20.29 -2.29 -4.31
C ASN A 219 -20.48 -2.91 -5.70
N THR A 220 -21.26 -2.25 -6.56
CA THR A 220 -21.40 -2.61 -7.98
C THR A 220 -20.27 -2.02 -8.83
N ALA A 221 -20.20 -2.38 -10.12
CA ALA A 221 -19.26 -1.76 -11.06
C ALA A 221 -19.32 -0.22 -11.07
N LEU A 222 -20.52 0.36 -10.93
CA LEU A 222 -20.70 1.81 -10.93
C LEU A 222 -20.11 2.47 -9.67
N HIS A 223 -20.17 1.81 -8.51
CA HIS A 223 -19.53 2.28 -7.27
C HIS A 223 -18.00 2.31 -7.41
N TRP A 224 -17.41 1.26 -7.99
CA TRP A 224 -15.97 1.19 -8.26
C TRP A 224 -15.52 2.26 -9.28
N ALA A 225 -16.24 2.41 -10.38
CA ALA A 225 -15.99 3.45 -11.39
C ALA A 225 -16.03 4.87 -10.82
N ALA A 226 -17.02 5.16 -9.96
CA ALA A 226 -17.18 6.45 -9.29
C ALA A 226 -16.08 6.70 -8.25
N SER A 227 -15.78 5.71 -7.39
CA SER A 227 -14.72 5.81 -6.37
C SER A 227 -13.32 5.96 -6.97
N LEU A 228 -13.07 5.42 -8.17
CA LEU A 228 -11.81 5.53 -8.92
C LEU A 228 -11.76 6.75 -9.85
N ALA A 229 -12.76 7.63 -9.83
CA ALA A 229 -12.84 8.83 -10.68
C ALA A 229 -12.77 8.56 -12.21
N ARG A 230 -13.04 7.32 -12.66
CA ARG A 230 -12.96 6.92 -14.08
C ARG A 230 -14.21 7.36 -14.87
N VAL A 231 -14.28 8.64 -15.25
CA VAL A 231 -15.46 9.25 -15.93
C VAL A 231 -15.93 8.45 -17.14
N ASN A 232 -15.01 8.03 -18.01
CA ASN A 232 -15.36 7.27 -19.22
C ASN A 232 -16.05 5.94 -18.88
N THR A 233 -15.62 5.25 -17.81
CA THR A 233 -16.26 3.98 -17.41
C THR A 233 -17.62 4.23 -16.76
N VAL A 234 -17.80 5.34 -16.02
CA VAL A 234 -19.12 5.76 -15.51
C VAL A 234 -20.07 6.05 -16.66
N GLU A 235 -19.66 6.82 -17.67
CA GLU A 235 -20.47 7.10 -18.86
C GLU A 235 -20.88 5.81 -19.59
N GLN A 236 -19.93 4.91 -19.87
CA GLN A 236 -20.24 3.65 -20.56
C GLN A 236 -21.17 2.74 -19.72
N LEU A 237 -20.93 2.59 -18.41
CA LEU A 237 -21.78 1.78 -17.54
C LEU A 237 -23.21 2.34 -17.45
N THR A 238 -23.36 3.66 -17.30
CA THR A 238 -24.68 4.30 -17.30
C THR A 238 -25.39 4.18 -18.66
N MET A 239 -24.67 4.35 -19.78
CA MET A 239 -25.23 4.13 -21.12
C MET A 239 -25.68 2.68 -21.37
N HIS A 240 -25.00 1.70 -20.77
CA HIS A 240 -25.35 0.29 -20.82
C HIS A 240 -26.36 -0.15 -19.73
N GLY A 241 -26.96 0.78 -18.99
CA GLY A 241 -28.09 0.50 -18.08
C GLY A 241 -27.72 0.13 -16.65
N ALA A 242 -26.53 0.49 -16.15
CA ALA A 242 -26.21 0.37 -14.73
C ALA A 242 -27.13 1.27 -13.87
N THR A 243 -27.66 0.72 -12.77
CA THR A 243 -28.56 1.45 -11.87
C THR A 243 -27.81 2.48 -11.02
N ILE A 244 -28.12 3.76 -11.25
CA ILE A 244 -27.43 4.93 -10.66
C ILE A 244 -27.72 5.06 -9.15
N ASP A 245 -28.90 4.65 -8.73
CA ASP A 245 -29.45 4.73 -7.38
C ASP A 245 -29.17 3.48 -6.52
N ARG A 246 -28.49 2.47 -7.09
CA ARG A 246 -28.16 1.23 -6.38
C ARG A 246 -27.34 1.52 -5.14
N GLN A 247 -27.71 0.91 -4.02
CA GLN A 247 -27.03 1.08 -2.75
C GLN A 247 -26.15 -0.15 -2.43
N ASN A 248 -24.99 0.09 -1.82
CA ASN A 248 -24.13 -0.96 -1.26
C ASN A 248 -24.61 -1.42 0.13
N ASN A 249 -23.86 -2.28 0.82
CA ASN A 249 -24.24 -2.82 2.14
C ASN A 249 -24.31 -1.75 3.26
N LEU A 250 -23.80 -0.53 3.04
CA LEU A 250 -23.89 0.62 3.94
C LEU A 250 -25.04 1.58 3.57
N GLY A 251 -25.76 1.32 2.47
CA GLY A 251 -26.75 2.24 1.92
C GLY A 251 -26.14 3.33 1.02
N GLU A 252 -24.82 3.32 0.81
CA GLU A 252 -24.15 4.35 0.01
C GLU A 252 -24.44 4.15 -1.48
N THR A 253 -24.66 5.23 -2.22
CA THR A 253 -24.76 5.22 -3.69
C THR A 253 -23.38 5.42 -4.35
N PRO A 254 -23.24 5.16 -5.67
CA PRO A 254 -22.01 5.48 -6.40
C PRO A 254 -21.57 6.94 -6.25
N LEU A 255 -22.51 7.89 -6.16
CA LEU A 255 -22.20 9.30 -5.95
C LEU A 255 -21.64 9.58 -4.55
N MET A 256 -22.17 8.92 -3.50
CA MET A 256 -21.60 9.01 -2.14
C MET A 256 -20.18 8.43 -2.11
N ARG A 257 -19.93 7.29 -2.77
CA ARG A 257 -18.59 6.72 -2.91
C ARG A 257 -17.61 7.60 -3.69
N CYS A 258 -18.10 8.37 -4.68
CA CYS A 258 -17.30 9.32 -5.46
C CYS A 258 -16.71 10.44 -4.58
N VAL A 259 -17.49 10.88 -3.58
CA VAL A 259 -17.12 11.91 -2.61
C VAL A 259 -16.19 11.36 -1.52
N ALA A 260 -16.39 10.11 -1.08
CA ALA A 260 -15.63 9.50 0.00
C ALA A 260 -14.10 9.43 -0.26
N ALA A 261 -13.68 9.50 -1.52
CA ALA A 261 -12.27 9.58 -1.95
C ALA A 261 -11.95 10.96 -2.56
N THR A 262 -10.68 11.38 -2.52
CA THR A 262 -10.24 12.65 -3.15
C THR A 262 -10.04 12.54 -4.65
N ASN A 263 -10.04 11.32 -5.21
CA ASN A 263 -9.74 11.05 -6.62
C ASN A 263 -10.51 11.95 -7.62
N SER A 264 -11.77 12.28 -7.34
CA SER A 264 -12.58 13.10 -8.25
C SER A 264 -12.33 14.61 -8.14
N PHE A 265 -11.73 15.06 -7.02
CA PHE A 265 -11.12 16.38 -6.85
C PHE A 265 -9.74 16.43 -7.52
N ASP A 266 -8.89 15.43 -7.27
CA ASP A 266 -7.53 15.34 -7.82
C ASP A 266 -7.52 15.31 -9.36
N CYS A 267 -8.58 14.79 -10.00
CA CYS A 267 -8.77 14.77 -11.45
C CYS A 267 -9.67 15.88 -12.02
N ASP A 268 -10.13 16.85 -11.20
CA ASP A 268 -11.13 17.90 -11.55
C ASP A 268 -12.32 17.36 -12.38
N CYS A 269 -12.82 16.19 -11.99
CA CYS A 269 -13.76 15.42 -12.80
C CYS A 269 -15.16 15.31 -12.18
N PHE A 270 -15.34 15.75 -10.94
CA PHE A 270 -16.60 15.64 -10.19
C PHE A 270 -17.79 16.31 -10.91
N ARG A 271 -17.58 17.47 -11.55
CA ARG A 271 -18.62 18.11 -12.38
C ARG A 271 -19.08 17.21 -13.54
N LYS A 272 -18.19 16.42 -14.13
CA LYS A 272 -18.55 15.44 -15.18
C LYS A 272 -19.28 14.25 -14.58
N MET A 273 -18.82 13.73 -13.44
CA MET A 273 -19.48 12.64 -12.72
C MET A 273 -20.93 12.97 -12.33
N LEU A 274 -21.18 14.17 -11.81
CA LEU A 274 -22.54 14.63 -11.46
C LEU A 274 -23.51 14.55 -12.64
N LYS A 275 -23.07 14.83 -13.87
CA LYS A 275 -23.90 14.76 -15.10
C LYS A 275 -24.44 13.34 -15.38
N TYR A 276 -23.77 12.29 -14.89
CA TYR A 276 -24.18 10.89 -15.10
C TYR A 276 -24.75 10.23 -13.84
N LEU A 277 -24.70 10.91 -12.68
CA LEU A 277 -25.06 10.36 -11.36
C LEU A 277 -26.09 11.21 -10.59
N ASP A 278 -26.60 12.30 -11.19
CA ASP A 278 -27.58 13.22 -10.60
C ASP A 278 -28.88 12.53 -10.14
N GLY A 279 -29.30 11.46 -10.82
CA GLY A 279 -30.44 10.62 -10.39
C GLY A 279 -30.34 10.07 -8.96
N SER A 280 -29.13 9.99 -8.38
CA SER A 280 -28.91 9.49 -7.00
C SER A 280 -28.91 10.56 -5.90
N LEU A 281 -29.07 11.86 -6.24
CA LEU A 281 -28.88 12.99 -5.30
C LEU A 281 -29.77 12.96 -4.06
N PHE A 282 -31.00 12.42 -4.18
CA PHE A 282 -32.00 12.39 -3.11
C PHE A 282 -32.00 11.08 -2.30
N VAL A 283 -31.21 10.10 -2.72
CA VAL A 283 -31.06 8.83 -2.00
C VAL A 283 -30.32 9.08 -0.68
N SER A 284 -30.66 8.29 0.34
CA SER A 284 -30.13 8.42 1.70
C SER A 284 -29.59 7.06 2.13
N ASP A 285 -28.46 7.04 2.85
CA ASP A 285 -27.84 5.80 3.31
C ASP A 285 -28.61 5.16 4.49
N HIS A 286 -28.06 4.07 5.06
CA HIS A 286 -28.67 3.38 6.20
C HIS A 286 -28.73 4.22 7.49
N GLN A 287 -28.07 5.39 7.56
CA GLN A 287 -28.16 6.35 8.66
C GLN A 287 -28.95 7.62 8.26
N HIS A 288 -29.76 7.51 7.20
CA HIS A 288 -30.50 8.60 6.56
C HIS A 288 -29.66 9.79 6.05
N ARG A 289 -28.34 9.64 5.94
CA ARG A 289 -27.44 10.68 5.45
C ARG A 289 -27.54 10.81 3.94
N THR A 290 -27.67 12.05 3.47
CA THR A 290 -27.62 12.40 2.03
C THR A 290 -26.18 12.64 1.58
N VAL A 291 -25.95 12.79 0.26
CA VAL A 291 -24.62 13.14 -0.28
C VAL A 291 -24.03 14.42 0.35
N LEU A 292 -24.86 15.37 0.80
CA LEU A 292 -24.39 16.59 1.49
C LEU A 292 -23.72 16.27 2.84
N HIS A 293 -24.29 15.33 3.60
CA HIS A 293 -23.74 14.87 4.88
C HIS A 293 -22.43 14.10 4.64
N HIS A 294 -22.38 13.26 3.60
CA HIS A 294 -21.14 12.59 3.19
C HIS A 294 -20.04 13.60 2.82
N ILE A 295 -20.34 14.66 2.06
CA ILE A 295 -19.37 15.74 1.77
C ILE A 295 -18.90 16.41 3.06
N ALA A 296 -19.83 16.77 3.96
CA ALA A 296 -19.48 17.40 5.24
C ALA A 296 -18.56 16.50 6.08
N LEU A 297 -18.86 15.19 6.18
CA LEU A 297 -18.02 14.22 6.89
C LEU A 297 -16.62 14.03 6.28
N THR A 298 -16.41 14.27 4.97
CA THR A 298 -15.06 14.18 4.40
C THR A 298 -14.07 15.19 4.99
N VAL A 299 -14.57 16.32 5.52
CA VAL A 299 -13.80 17.36 6.21
C VAL A 299 -13.10 16.82 7.45
N ALA A 300 -13.69 15.83 8.14
CA ALA A 300 -13.13 15.24 9.36
C ALA A 300 -11.79 14.51 9.11
N THR A 301 -11.42 14.25 7.86
CA THR A 301 -10.08 13.74 7.51
C THR A 301 -9.13 14.88 7.17
N GLU A 302 -8.00 14.94 7.87
CA GLU A 302 -6.96 15.96 7.68
C GLU A 302 -6.60 16.15 6.20
N GLY A 303 -6.50 17.41 5.77
CA GLY A 303 -6.12 17.81 4.40
C GLY A 303 -7.24 17.71 3.35
N ARG A 304 -8.42 17.13 3.66
CA ARG A 304 -9.51 16.97 2.67
C ARG A 304 -10.49 18.14 2.58
N THR A 305 -10.35 19.17 3.43
CA THR A 305 -11.24 20.35 3.46
C THR A 305 -11.42 21.02 2.09
N ASN A 306 -10.36 21.13 1.29
CA ASN A 306 -10.45 21.72 -0.05
C ASN A 306 -11.26 20.86 -1.04
N ALA A 307 -11.14 19.53 -0.96
CA ALA A 307 -11.94 18.59 -1.75
C ALA A 307 -13.42 18.67 -1.35
N ALA A 308 -13.71 18.71 -0.04
CA ALA A 308 -15.07 18.88 0.47
C ALA A 308 -15.73 20.19 -0.03
N LEU A 309 -15.02 21.31 0.04
CA LEU A 309 -15.48 22.61 -0.46
C LEU A 309 -15.73 22.59 -1.98
N TYR A 310 -14.84 21.96 -2.75
CA TYR A 310 -14.98 21.78 -4.20
C TYR A 310 -16.20 20.91 -4.55
N TYR A 311 -16.38 19.77 -3.88
CA TYR A 311 -17.54 18.90 -4.05
C TYR A 311 -18.84 19.63 -3.70
N MET A 312 -18.89 20.31 -2.55
CA MET A 312 -20.06 21.07 -2.11
C MET A 312 -20.43 22.16 -3.13
N HIS A 313 -19.46 22.98 -3.54
CA HIS A 313 -19.68 24.06 -4.52
C HIS A 313 -20.21 23.52 -5.86
N HIS A 314 -19.65 22.41 -6.37
CA HIS A 314 -20.13 21.82 -7.63
C HIS A 314 -21.49 21.13 -7.51
N LEU A 315 -21.80 20.52 -6.36
CA LEU A 315 -23.09 19.92 -6.08
C LEU A 315 -24.19 20.98 -6.00
N LEU A 316 -23.96 22.06 -5.26
CA LEU A 316 -24.89 23.18 -5.12
C LEU A 316 -25.13 23.88 -6.46
N TYR A 317 -24.07 24.10 -7.26
CA TYR A 317 -24.17 24.63 -8.62
C TYR A 317 -24.97 23.70 -9.56
N ALA A 318 -24.83 22.38 -9.43
CA ALA A 318 -25.61 21.42 -10.20
C ALA A 318 -27.10 21.45 -9.81
N LEU A 319 -27.41 21.56 -8.52
CA LEU A 319 -28.79 21.69 -8.02
C LEU A 319 -29.47 22.99 -8.48
N GLU A 320 -28.72 24.09 -8.57
CA GLU A 320 -29.23 25.37 -9.08
C GLU A 320 -29.44 25.36 -10.60
N LYS A 321 -28.57 24.66 -11.35
CA LYS A 321 -28.58 24.63 -12.82
C LYS A 321 -29.38 23.48 -13.45
N ALA A 322 -29.81 22.49 -12.66
CA ALA A 322 -30.60 21.36 -13.15
C ALA A 322 -31.80 21.84 -13.99
N THR A 323 -32.09 21.17 -15.11
CA THR A 323 -33.24 21.48 -15.99
C THR A 323 -34.17 20.27 -16.08
N PRO A 324 -35.44 20.37 -15.66
CA PRO A 324 -36.12 21.56 -15.15
C PRO A 324 -35.52 22.07 -13.83
N PRO A 325 -35.57 23.39 -13.55
CA PRO A 325 -35.08 23.94 -12.29
C PRO A 325 -35.75 23.20 -11.15
N ALA A 326 -34.94 22.55 -10.31
CA ALA A 326 -35.42 21.95 -9.08
C ALA A 326 -36.18 23.04 -8.33
N SER A 327 -37.46 22.82 -8.04
CA SER A 327 -38.27 23.85 -7.38
C SER A 327 -37.55 24.27 -6.09
N PRO A 328 -37.59 25.55 -5.68
CA PRO A 328 -36.81 26.02 -4.54
C PRO A 328 -37.06 25.18 -3.28
N GLN A 329 -38.31 24.69 -3.13
CA GLN A 329 -38.71 23.73 -2.10
C GLN A 329 -37.91 22.41 -2.11
N VAL A 330 -37.56 21.86 -3.28
CA VAL A 330 -36.75 20.63 -3.41
C VAL A 330 -35.30 20.88 -3.01
N LYS A 331 -34.71 22.03 -3.38
CA LYS A 331 -33.37 22.43 -2.94
C LYS A 331 -33.32 22.57 -1.41
N THR A 332 -34.23 23.36 -0.83
CA THR A 332 -34.33 23.55 0.63
C THR A 332 -34.60 22.23 1.36
N ARG A 333 -35.46 21.36 0.82
CA ARG A 333 -35.73 20.04 1.41
C ARG A 333 -34.52 19.12 1.39
N LEU A 334 -33.62 19.23 0.41
CA LEU A 334 -32.39 18.44 0.37
C LEU A 334 -31.32 19.00 1.33
N LEU A 335 -31.18 20.33 1.40
CA LEU A 335 -30.27 21.02 2.32
C LEU A 335 -30.62 20.73 3.79
N ASN A 336 -31.91 20.79 4.12
CA ASN A 336 -32.42 20.63 5.49
C ASN A 336 -32.89 19.19 5.78
N ARG A 337 -32.39 18.19 5.04
CA ARG A 337 -32.52 16.80 5.46
C ARG A 337 -31.70 16.61 6.73
N GLN A 338 -32.26 15.86 7.68
CA GLN A 338 -31.59 15.40 8.88
C GLN A 338 -31.23 13.92 8.75
N ASP A 339 -30.14 13.50 9.40
CA ASP A 339 -29.76 12.10 9.59
C ASP A 339 -30.46 11.46 10.80
N ASP A 340 -30.08 10.23 11.16
CA ASP A 340 -30.58 9.52 12.35
C ASP A 340 -30.39 10.27 13.69
N HIS A 341 -29.38 11.16 13.79
CA HIS A 341 -29.10 11.98 14.98
C HIS A 341 -29.90 13.29 14.99
N GLY A 342 -30.64 13.58 13.92
CA GLY A 342 -31.27 14.89 13.70
C GLY A 342 -30.29 15.93 13.15
N ASP A 343 -29.05 15.54 12.81
CA ASP A 343 -28.04 16.46 12.34
C ASP A 343 -28.24 16.78 10.85
N THR A 344 -28.09 18.05 10.51
CA THR A 344 -28.09 18.53 9.11
C THR A 344 -26.66 18.60 8.60
N ALA A 345 -26.49 18.74 7.28
CA ALA A 345 -25.16 18.99 6.71
C ALA A 345 -24.48 20.27 7.28
N VAL A 346 -25.27 21.23 7.78
CA VAL A 346 -24.77 22.44 8.46
C VAL A 346 -24.31 22.13 9.89
N SER A 347 -25.08 21.36 10.68
CA SER A 347 -24.64 21.02 12.05
C SER A 347 -23.38 20.15 12.04
N ILE A 348 -23.24 19.22 11.10
CA ILE A 348 -21.98 18.48 10.89
C ILE A 348 -20.83 19.42 10.51
N ALA A 349 -21.05 20.39 9.62
CA ALA A 349 -20.02 21.36 9.23
C ALA A 349 -19.61 22.29 10.39
N ALA A 350 -20.53 22.62 11.30
CA ALA A 350 -20.26 23.37 12.53
C ALA A 350 -19.53 22.54 13.59
N GLN A 351 -19.92 21.28 13.79
CA GLN A 351 -19.23 20.33 14.67
C GLN A 351 -17.77 20.09 14.26
N LEU A 352 -17.47 20.16 12.96
CA LEU A 352 -16.12 20.03 12.38
C LEU A 352 -15.37 21.37 12.22
N ASP A 353 -15.85 22.45 12.84
CA ASP A 353 -15.27 23.81 12.85
C ASP A 353 -14.80 24.28 11.45
N CYS A 354 -15.70 24.20 10.46
CA CYS A 354 -15.39 24.57 9.08
C CYS A 354 -16.25 25.73 8.58
N PRO A 355 -15.96 26.98 9.01
CA PRO A 355 -16.78 28.16 8.72
C PRO A 355 -16.99 28.40 7.22
N ARG A 356 -16.00 28.03 6.38
CA ARG A 356 -16.10 28.17 4.92
C ARG A 356 -17.08 27.19 4.28
N LEU A 357 -17.33 26.02 4.89
CA LEU A 357 -18.35 25.07 4.44
C LEU A 357 -19.74 25.50 4.93
N ILE A 358 -19.84 25.98 6.17
CA ILE A 358 -21.06 26.59 6.73
C ILE A 358 -21.52 27.73 5.83
N GLN A 359 -20.64 28.69 5.52
CA GLN A 359 -20.96 29.83 4.65
C GLN A 359 -21.53 29.38 3.28
N LEU A 360 -20.92 28.39 2.62
CA LEU A 360 -21.42 27.89 1.33
C LEU A 360 -22.81 27.24 1.41
N LEU A 361 -23.14 26.57 2.52
CA LEU A 361 -24.46 25.98 2.74
C LEU A 361 -25.51 27.05 3.06
N VAL A 362 -25.15 28.04 3.87
CA VAL A 362 -26.00 29.19 4.25
C VAL A 362 -26.29 30.07 3.04
N ASP A 363 -25.27 30.42 2.24
CA ASP A 363 -25.40 31.14 0.97
C ASP A 363 -26.33 30.39 -0.02
N ALA A 364 -26.38 29.05 0.07
CA ALA A 364 -27.27 28.23 -0.74
C ALA A 364 -28.72 28.13 -0.22
N GLY A 365 -29.00 28.63 0.99
CA GLY A 365 -30.32 28.63 1.63
C GLY A 365 -30.59 27.46 2.57
N ALA A 366 -29.55 26.93 3.23
CA ALA A 366 -29.71 25.98 4.34
C ALA A 366 -30.16 26.69 5.63
N ASP A 367 -30.87 25.99 6.50
CA ASP A 367 -31.37 26.54 7.76
C ASP A 367 -30.36 26.35 8.92
N GLU A 368 -29.97 27.45 9.56
CA GLU A 368 -29.12 27.47 10.76
C GLU A 368 -29.91 27.23 12.06
N THR A 369 -31.23 27.32 12.04
CA THR A 369 -32.09 27.25 13.25
C THR A 369 -32.59 25.83 13.56
N SER A 370 -32.40 24.89 12.65
CA SER A 370 -32.76 23.48 12.82
C SER A 370 -31.94 22.82 13.94
N THR A 371 -32.61 22.32 14.97
CA THR A 371 -32.01 21.57 16.08
C THR A 371 -31.95 20.07 15.79
N ASN A 372 -30.89 19.42 16.26
CA ASN A 372 -30.79 17.95 16.24
C ASN A 372 -31.61 17.28 17.37
N ASN A 373 -31.56 15.94 17.47
CA ASN A 373 -32.32 15.17 18.47
C ASN A 373 -31.93 15.47 19.93
N ILE A 374 -30.78 16.14 20.15
CA ILE A 374 -30.29 16.57 21.46
C ILE A 374 -30.79 18.01 21.78
N GLY A 375 -31.32 18.73 20.78
CA GLY A 375 -31.80 20.11 20.92
C GLY A 375 -30.73 21.17 20.65
N LEU A 376 -29.57 20.80 20.10
CA LEU A 376 -28.49 21.72 19.76
C LEU A 376 -28.67 22.27 18.34
N THR A 377 -28.44 23.56 18.16
CA THR A 377 -28.35 24.24 16.86
C THR A 377 -26.91 24.23 16.34
N PRO A 378 -26.69 24.36 15.02
CA PRO A 378 -25.36 24.59 14.44
C PRO A 378 -24.54 25.70 15.13
N ASN A 379 -25.17 26.80 15.56
CA ASN A 379 -24.48 27.93 16.18
C ASN A 379 -23.99 27.61 17.61
N ASP A 380 -24.67 26.73 18.35
CA ASP A 380 -24.22 26.29 19.69
C ASP A 380 -22.85 25.58 19.64
N TYR A 381 -22.54 24.90 18.52
CA TYR A 381 -21.23 24.27 18.31
C TYR A 381 -20.11 25.30 18.08
N ALA A 382 -20.42 26.44 17.44
CA ALA A 382 -19.45 27.52 17.22
C ALA A 382 -19.13 28.27 18.53
N ASP A 383 -20.14 28.54 19.36
CA ASP A 383 -19.96 29.17 20.67
C ASP A 383 -19.20 28.27 21.66
N ALA A 384 -19.41 26.95 21.59
CA ALA A 384 -18.65 25.98 22.40
C ALA A 384 -17.15 25.89 22.03
N ALA A 385 -16.77 26.29 20.81
CA ALA A 385 -15.38 26.29 20.34
C ALA A 385 -14.57 27.50 20.83
N GLN A 386 -15.21 28.59 21.27
CA GLN A 386 -14.51 29.73 21.84
C GLN A 386 -14.19 29.48 23.33
N PRO A 387 -12.91 29.51 23.75
CA PRO A 387 -12.58 29.46 25.17
C PRO A 387 -13.16 30.70 25.84
N GLN A 388 -13.95 30.49 26.90
CA GLN A 388 -14.53 31.58 27.69
C GLN A 388 -13.43 32.41 28.36
N ASP A 389 -12.98 33.47 27.68
CA ASP A 389 -12.09 34.48 28.24
C ASP A 389 -12.90 35.37 29.18
N SER A 390 -13.19 34.85 30.37
CA SER A 390 -13.99 35.47 31.41
C SER A 390 -13.24 36.64 32.09
N SER A 391 -12.87 37.64 31.30
CA SER A 391 -12.23 38.89 31.70
C SER A 391 -13.24 39.86 32.34
N HIS A 392 -13.90 39.40 33.40
CA HIS A 392 -14.74 40.23 34.24
C HIS A 392 -13.87 41.28 34.96
N LYS A 393 -13.83 42.50 34.43
CA LYS A 393 -13.20 43.66 35.07
C LYS A 393 -13.96 44.04 36.35
N PRO A 394 -13.30 44.15 37.51
CA PRO A 394 -13.77 44.99 38.60
C PRO A 394 -13.31 46.44 38.38
N HIS A 395 -14.18 47.41 38.66
CA HIS A 395 -13.90 48.85 38.56
C HIS A 395 -13.86 49.44 39.99
N ASP A 396 -12.83 50.24 40.29
CA ASP A 396 -12.61 51.02 41.54
C ASP A 396 -12.56 50.24 42.88
N THR A 397 -11.98 50.74 43.98
CA THR A 397 -11.37 52.07 44.26
C THR A 397 -10.07 51.95 45.07
N ASP A 398 -9.24 52.99 45.00
CA ASP A 398 -8.01 53.23 45.77
C ASP A 398 -8.21 53.42 47.29
N GLN A 399 -7.34 52.78 48.12
CA GLN A 399 -6.90 53.32 49.42
C GLN A 399 -5.72 52.53 50.05
N GLN A 400 -4.81 53.26 50.72
CA GLN A 400 -3.52 52.75 51.21
C GLN A 400 -3.47 52.47 52.73
N ALA A 401 -2.93 51.30 53.10
CA ALA A 401 -2.13 51.01 54.32
C ALA A 401 -2.81 51.10 55.72
N PRO A 402 -2.17 50.63 56.84
CA PRO A 402 -0.99 49.76 56.98
C PRO A 402 -1.20 48.48 57.83
N MET A 403 -0.19 47.60 57.91
CA MET A 403 -0.15 46.45 58.85
C MET A 403 0.08 46.88 60.31
N PRO A 404 -0.23 45.99 61.28
CA PRO A 404 0.82 45.57 62.21
C PRO A 404 0.86 44.05 62.48
N SER A 405 2.06 43.54 62.78
CA SER A 405 2.30 42.14 63.14
C SER A 405 2.07 41.84 64.62
N LYS A 406 1.61 40.62 64.95
CA LYS A 406 1.96 39.89 66.19
C LYS A 406 1.46 38.42 66.18
N ARG A 407 2.39 37.48 66.36
CA ARG A 407 2.21 36.13 66.95
C ARG A 407 2.73 36.21 68.41
N PRO A 408 2.25 35.43 69.40
CA PRO A 408 2.50 33.97 69.45
C PRO A 408 1.47 33.07 70.18
N SER A 409 1.54 31.74 69.96
CA SER A 409 1.63 30.67 71.01
C SER A 409 1.06 29.30 70.57
N GLY A 410 1.72 28.21 71.02
CA GLY A 410 1.12 26.90 71.38
C GLY A 410 0.54 25.95 70.30
N PRO A 411 1.05 24.71 70.13
CA PRO A 411 0.39 23.68 69.33
C PRO A 411 -0.69 22.94 70.15
N THR A 412 -1.95 23.09 69.77
CA THR A 412 -3.10 22.42 70.40
C THR A 412 -3.06 20.91 70.18
N GLN A 413 -3.46 20.12 71.19
CA GLN A 413 -3.54 18.64 71.14
C GLN A 413 -4.26 18.11 69.89
N ARG A 414 -5.34 18.79 69.48
CA ARG A 414 -6.12 18.53 68.27
C ARG A 414 -5.27 18.46 66.99
N ASN A 415 -4.18 19.24 66.88
CA ASN A 415 -3.28 19.20 65.73
C ASN A 415 -2.44 17.92 65.69
N LYS A 416 -2.11 17.33 66.85
CA LYS A 416 -1.40 16.03 66.89
C LYS A 416 -2.33 14.88 66.49
N GLU A 417 -3.58 14.92 66.93
CA GLU A 417 -4.61 13.94 66.53
C GLU A 417 -4.92 14.04 65.04
N ILE A 418 -5.07 15.25 64.50
CA ILE A 418 -5.21 15.49 63.05
C ILE A 418 -4.01 14.91 62.30
N MET A 419 -2.76 15.23 62.70
CA MET A 419 -1.56 14.66 62.07
C MET A 419 -1.49 13.12 62.17
N ALA A 420 -1.92 12.52 63.27
CA ALA A 420 -1.99 11.07 63.42
C ALA A 420 -3.04 10.43 62.51
N THR A 421 -4.21 11.06 62.34
CA THR A 421 -5.23 10.59 61.38
C THR A 421 -4.78 10.77 59.93
N MET A 422 -4.11 11.88 59.59
CA MET A 422 -3.50 12.11 58.29
C MET A 422 -2.43 11.05 57.99
N GLN A 423 -1.54 10.76 58.94
CA GLN A 423 -0.53 9.71 58.78
C GLN A 423 -1.16 8.34 58.58
N LYS A 424 -2.24 8.01 59.31
CA LYS A 424 -2.96 6.75 59.11
C LYS A 424 -3.60 6.67 57.72
N ILE A 425 -4.22 7.75 57.25
CA ILE A 425 -4.82 7.84 55.91
C ILE A 425 -3.74 7.71 54.82
N VAL A 426 -2.59 8.37 54.97
CA VAL A 426 -1.45 8.24 54.05
C VAL A 426 -0.95 6.79 54.02
N ASN A 427 -0.76 6.15 55.18
CA ASN A 427 -0.31 4.76 55.21
C ASN A 427 -1.31 3.79 54.55
N THR A 428 -2.62 3.94 54.79
CA THR A 428 -3.63 3.10 54.11
C THR A 428 -3.70 3.39 52.61
N LEU A 429 -3.51 4.65 52.19
CA LEU A 429 -3.43 4.99 50.77
C LEU A 429 -2.17 4.40 50.13
N ASP A 430 -1.01 4.43 50.80
CA ASP A 430 0.23 3.83 50.30
C ASP A 430 0.10 2.30 50.17
N GLU A 431 -0.60 1.63 51.09
CA GLU A 431 -0.97 0.21 50.99
C GLU A 431 -1.92 -0.05 49.80
N ASP A 432 -3.04 0.69 49.70
CA ASP A 432 -4.00 0.58 48.58
C ASP A 432 -3.34 0.87 47.21
N TYR A 433 -2.44 1.86 47.14
CA TYR A 433 -1.67 2.17 45.93
C TYR A 433 -0.64 1.08 45.63
N GLY A 434 0.00 0.48 46.64
CA GLY A 434 0.90 -0.66 46.49
C GLY A 434 0.22 -1.86 45.85
N ASP A 435 -0.94 -2.26 46.38
CA ASP A 435 -1.75 -3.35 45.85
C ASP A 435 -2.29 -3.03 44.43
N ALA A 436 -2.71 -1.79 44.19
CA ALA A 436 -3.16 -1.34 42.87
C ALA A 436 -2.02 -1.28 41.82
N ILE A 437 -0.77 -1.04 42.25
CA ILE A 437 0.41 -1.10 41.39
C ILE A 437 0.75 -2.56 41.09
N SER A 438 0.83 -3.44 42.11
CA SER A 438 1.14 -4.87 41.93
C SER A 438 0.12 -5.57 41.03
N THR A 439 -1.17 -5.25 41.20
CA THR A 439 -2.26 -5.78 40.36
C THR A 439 -2.10 -5.35 38.90
N ARG A 440 -1.79 -4.05 38.66
CA ARG A 440 -1.55 -3.55 37.30
C ARG A 440 -0.27 -4.11 36.68
N GLU A 441 0.79 -4.29 37.45
CA GLU A 441 2.05 -4.87 36.97
C GLU A 441 1.86 -6.33 36.55
N THR A 442 1.06 -7.10 37.32
CA THR A 442 0.65 -8.47 36.97
C THR A 442 -0.18 -8.51 35.68
N GLN A 443 -1.15 -7.61 35.51
CA GLN A 443 -1.94 -7.48 34.27
C GLN A 443 -1.08 -7.07 33.07
N LEU A 444 -0.10 -6.19 33.28
CA LEU A 444 0.83 -5.74 32.24
C LEU A 444 1.76 -6.89 31.83
N GLN A 445 2.18 -7.75 32.75
CA GLN A 445 2.93 -8.96 32.42
C GLN A 445 2.08 -9.98 31.65
N GLN A 446 0.85 -10.26 32.10
CA GLN A 446 -0.07 -11.16 31.39
C GLN A 446 -0.37 -10.69 29.96
N THR A 447 -0.56 -9.39 29.74
CA THR A 447 -0.80 -8.82 28.41
C THR A 447 0.46 -8.84 27.52
N LYS A 448 1.66 -8.69 28.07
CA LYS A 448 2.93 -8.93 27.36
C LYS A 448 3.09 -10.38 26.93
N ASP A 449 2.79 -11.33 27.81
CA ASP A 449 2.93 -12.76 27.52
C ASP A 449 1.91 -13.19 26.45
N GLN A 450 0.66 -12.70 26.55
CA GLN A 450 -0.34 -12.83 25.48
C GLN A 450 0.15 -12.22 24.15
N LEU A 451 0.65 -10.99 24.16
CA LEU A 451 1.20 -10.34 22.96
C LEU A 451 2.33 -11.17 22.32
N HIS A 452 3.21 -11.76 23.14
CA HIS A 452 4.29 -12.62 22.65
C HIS A 452 3.74 -13.88 21.97
N THR A 453 2.80 -14.59 22.62
CA THR A 453 2.17 -15.79 22.01
C THR A 453 1.41 -15.46 20.72
N THR A 454 0.64 -14.37 20.67
CA THR A 454 -0.05 -13.95 19.43
C THR A 454 0.93 -13.59 18.31
N THR A 455 2.05 -12.92 18.63
CA THR A 455 3.09 -12.57 17.67
C THR A 455 3.74 -13.83 17.10
N GLN A 456 4.00 -14.83 17.93
CA GLN A 456 4.58 -16.10 17.50
C GLN A 456 3.61 -16.91 16.63
N THR A 457 2.35 -17.06 17.04
CA THR A 457 1.34 -17.73 16.20
C THR A 457 1.11 -17.03 14.86
N LEU A 458 1.22 -15.70 14.82
CA LEU A 458 1.11 -14.91 13.61
C LEU A 458 2.33 -15.07 12.70
N HIS A 459 3.54 -15.23 13.27
CA HIS A 459 4.74 -15.57 12.53
C HIS A 459 4.63 -16.96 11.87
N ASP A 460 4.19 -17.97 12.63
CA ASP A 460 4.00 -19.33 12.11
C ASP A 460 2.91 -19.38 11.03
N ALA A 461 1.81 -18.64 11.20
CA ALA A 461 0.76 -18.50 10.19
C ALA A 461 1.27 -17.83 8.90
N ARG A 462 2.11 -16.78 9.00
CA ARG A 462 2.75 -16.15 7.83
C ARG A 462 3.67 -17.12 7.09
N LYS A 463 4.50 -17.88 7.82
CA LYS A 463 5.39 -18.90 7.24
C LYS A 463 4.62 -20.03 6.54
N ALA A 464 3.47 -20.44 7.11
CA ALA A 464 2.59 -21.41 6.49
C ALA A 464 1.89 -20.86 5.23
N LEU A 465 1.52 -19.57 5.21
CA LEU A 465 0.95 -18.90 4.05
C LEU A 465 1.97 -18.83 2.90
N GLU A 466 3.20 -18.38 3.18
CA GLU A 466 4.30 -18.29 2.22
C GLU A 466 4.59 -19.64 1.57
N LYS A 467 4.64 -20.72 2.37
CA LYS A 467 4.79 -22.08 1.83
C LYS A 467 3.65 -22.45 0.86
N ARG A 468 2.38 -22.22 1.23
CA ARG A 468 1.24 -22.51 0.34
C ARG A 468 1.26 -21.66 -0.94
N GLN A 469 1.74 -20.42 -0.87
CA GLN A 469 1.90 -19.57 -2.05
C GLN A 469 2.97 -20.13 -2.99
N ALA A 470 4.12 -20.56 -2.46
CA ALA A 470 5.16 -21.23 -3.25
C ALA A 470 4.65 -22.54 -3.89
N ASP A 471 3.96 -23.38 -3.12
CA ASP A 471 3.35 -24.63 -3.62
C ASP A 471 2.33 -24.34 -4.75
N SER A 472 1.51 -23.28 -4.61
CA SER A 472 0.55 -22.85 -5.62
C SER A 472 1.20 -22.29 -6.89
N GLN A 473 2.31 -21.56 -6.75
CA GLN A 473 3.09 -21.04 -7.88
C GLN A 473 3.76 -22.19 -8.64
N ALA A 474 4.40 -23.14 -7.94
CA ALA A 474 4.99 -24.33 -8.53
C ALA A 474 3.95 -25.19 -9.29
N PHE A 475 2.74 -25.31 -8.75
CA PHE A 475 1.63 -25.98 -9.44
C PHE A 475 1.17 -25.24 -10.71
N ALA A 476 1.04 -23.91 -10.66
CA ALA A 476 0.69 -23.09 -11.82
C ALA A 476 1.75 -23.16 -12.93
N GLU A 477 3.04 -23.10 -12.56
CA GLU A 477 4.15 -23.35 -13.49
C GLU A 477 4.10 -24.76 -14.09
N GLY A 478 3.82 -25.78 -13.27
CA GLY A 478 3.66 -27.16 -13.73
C GLY A 478 2.54 -27.27 -14.77
N GLN A 479 1.39 -26.64 -14.53
CA GLN A 479 0.30 -26.59 -15.51
C GLN A 479 0.67 -25.82 -16.78
N GLN A 480 1.45 -24.73 -16.70
CA GLN A 480 1.92 -24.02 -17.88
C GLN A 480 2.91 -24.87 -18.68
N LYS A 481 3.86 -25.56 -18.01
CA LYS A 481 4.80 -26.50 -18.64
C LYS A 481 4.05 -27.63 -19.35
N VAL A 482 3.00 -28.20 -18.73
CA VAL A 482 2.13 -29.22 -19.36
C VAL A 482 1.35 -28.66 -20.55
N ARG A 483 0.84 -27.41 -20.49
CA ARG A 483 0.18 -26.77 -21.64
C ARG A 483 1.15 -26.53 -22.80
N ASN A 484 2.33 -25.98 -22.51
CA ASN A 484 3.38 -25.75 -23.51
C ASN A 484 3.82 -27.07 -24.17
N LEU A 485 4.02 -28.14 -23.38
CA LEU A 485 4.36 -29.46 -23.90
C LEU A 485 3.24 -30.05 -24.77
N LYS A 486 1.98 -29.96 -24.35
CA LYS A 486 0.84 -30.39 -25.18
C LYS A 486 0.76 -29.62 -26.49
N GLN A 487 0.94 -28.30 -26.46
CA GLN A 487 0.94 -27.47 -27.67
C GLN A 487 2.11 -27.82 -28.59
N ALA A 488 3.32 -28.03 -28.04
CA ALA A 488 4.49 -28.46 -28.79
C ALA A 488 4.30 -29.84 -29.43
N MET A 489 3.71 -30.80 -28.70
CA MET A 489 3.35 -32.12 -29.24
C MET A 489 2.31 -32.02 -30.36
N GLU A 490 1.32 -31.13 -30.24
CA GLU A 490 0.30 -30.94 -31.27
C GLU A 490 0.86 -30.26 -32.52
N THR A 491 1.75 -29.27 -32.38
CA THR A 491 2.46 -28.66 -33.52
C THR A 491 3.38 -29.66 -34.20
N SER A 492 4.20 -30.40 -33.43
CA SER A 492 5.06 -31.44 -34.01
C SER A 492 4.27 -32.58 -34.66
N TRP A 493 3.06 -32.88 -34.16
CA TRP A 493 2.16 -33.81 -34.83
C TRP A 493 1.65 -33.25 -36.17
N SER A 494 1.24 -31.98 -36.21
CA SER A 494 0.80 -31.30 -37.43
C SER A 494 1.91 -31.25 -38.50
N ASP A 495 3.14 -30.92 -38.09
CA ASP A 495 4.31 -30.91 -38.98
C ASP A 495 4.56 -32.32 -39.57
N LEU A 496 4.44 -33.35 -38.75
CA LEU A 496 4.68 -34.75 -39.13
C LEU A 496 3.56 -35.28 -40.05
N GLN A 497 2.31 -34.85 -39.84
CA GLN A 497 1.19 -35.13 -40.74
C GLN A 497 1.32 -34.41 -42.10
N HIS A 498 1.91 -33.22 -42.14
CA HIS A 498 2.26 -32.56 -43.41
C HIS A 498 3.40 -33.28 -44.16
N LEU A 499 4.30 -33.95 -43.45
CA LEU A 499 5.38 -34.76 -44.03
C LEU A 499 4.92 -36.16 -44.49
N VAL A 500 3.92 -36.76 -43.83
CA VAL A 500 3.36 -38.08 -44.18
C VAL A 500 1.82 -38.03 -44.09
N PRO A 501 1.10 -37.90 -45.22
CA PRO A 501 -0.35 -37.61 -45.22
C PRO A 501 -1.27 -38.67 -44.61
N ASP A 502 -0.86 -39.95 -44.58
CA ASP A 502 -1.70 -41.09 -44.17
C ASP A 502 -1.40 -41.61 -42.73
N LEU A 503 -0.79 -40.79 -41.87
CA LEU A 503 -0.39 -41.24 -40.53
C LEU A 503 -1.52 -41.11 -39.49
N ASP A 504 -2.05 -42.24 -39.02
CA ASP A 504 -3.07 -42.28 -37.96
C ASP A 504 -2.48 -41.99 -36.57
N LYS A 505 -2.99 -40.94 -35.93
CA LYS A 505 -2.61 -40.47 -34.58
C LYS A 505 -2.88 -41.52 -33.50
N ALA A 506 -3.92 -42.33 -33.65
CA ALA A 506 -4.22 -43.41 -32.71
C ALA A 506 -3.21 -44.56 -32.82
N ALA A 507 -2.83 -44.93 -34.05
CA ALA A 507 -1.86 -46.01 -34.29
C ALA A 507 -0.46 -45.67 -33.78
N VAL A 508 0.03 -44.44 -34.02
CA VAL A 508 1.38 -44.02 -33.60
C VAL A 508 1.49 -43.86 -32.07
N LEU A 509 0.45 -43.37 -31.40
CA LEU A 509 0.41 -43.31 -29.93
C LEU A 509 0.25 -44.69 -29.27
N ALA A 510 -0.20 -45.69 -30.04
CA ALA A 510 -0.30 -47.09 -29.61
C ALA A 510 0.90 -47.97 -30.02
N MET A 511 1.91 -47.42 -30.71
CA MET A 511 3.13 -48.16 -31.04
C MET A 511 3.97 -48.42 -29.79
N ASP A 512 4.02 -49.68 -29.37
CA ASP A 512 4.96 -50.13 -28.35
C ASP A 512 6.41 -50.05 -28.91
N THR A 513 7.25 -49.24 -28.28
CA THR A 513 8.59 -48.91 -28.80
C THR A 513 9.60 -50.05 -28.65
N THR A 514 9.19 -51.17 -28.03
CA THR A 514 10.03 -52.35 -27.83
C THR A 514 10.35 -53.13 -29.11
N THR A 515 9.60 -52.92 -30.21
CA THR A 515 9.76 -53.68 -31.47
C THR A 515 9.96 -52.75 -32.68
N ILE A 516 11.00 -51.93 -32.66
CA ILE A 516 11.46 -51.20 -33.85
C ILE A 516 12.59 -51.97 -34.53
N ASP A 517 12.30 -52.42 -35.74
CA ASP A 517 13.14 -53.33 -36.51
C ASP A 517 14.51 -52.74 -36.90
N THR A 518 15.50 -53.62 -37.04
CA THR A 518 16.93 -53.28 -36.94
C THR A 518 17.55 -52.46 -38.09
N MET A 519 16.74 -52.01 -39.07
CA MET A 519 17.23 -51.33 -40.28
C MET A 519 17.02 -49.79 -40.28
N THR A 520 15.98 -49.26 -39.62
CA THR A 520 15.76 -47.79 -39.52
C THR A 520 16.38 -47.18 -38.26
N ALA A 521 16.88 -48.00 -37.33
CA ALA A 521 17.50 -47.55 -36.10
C ALA A 521 18.89 -46.92 -36.29
N VAL A 522 19.59 -47.18 -37.41
CA VAL A 522 20.98 -46.73 -37.60
C VAL A 522 21.12 -45.20 -37.63
N PRO A 523 20.36 -44.42 -38.42
CA PRO A 523 20.50 -42.95 -38.47
C PRO A 523 20.11 -42.26 -37.15
N ILE A 524 19.20 -42.88 -36.39
CA ILE A 524 18.76 -42.37 -35.08
C ILE A 524 19.82 -42.68 -34.02
N LYS A 525 20.38 -43.91 -34.00
CA LYS A 525 21.49 -44.28 -33.12
C LYS A 525 22.76 -43.46 -33.40
N THR A 526 23.09 -43.17 -34.67
CA THR A 526 24.23 -42.29 -34.98
C THR A 526 23.99 -40.84 -34.59
N ARG A 527 22.76 -40.31 -34.73
CA ARG A 527 22.41 -38.98 -34.19
C ARG A 527 22.47 -38.94 -32.68
N ILE A 528 21.93 -39.94 -31.98
CA ILE A 528 22.00 -40.03 -30.51
C ILE A 528 23.46 -40.08 -30.06
N ALA A 529 24.29 -40.96 -30.65
CA ALA A 529 25.71 -41.03 -30.36
C ALA A 529 26.46 -39.71 -30.64
N ALA A 530 26.08 -38.96 -31.68
CA ALA A 530 26.65 -37.64 -31.98
C ALA A 530 26.25 -36.57 -30.95
N TYR A 531 25.00 -36.59 -30.45
CA TYR A 531 24.56 -35.70 -29.37
C TYR A 531 25.19 -36.07 -28.01
N GLU A 532 25.28 -37.37 -27.70
CA GLU A 532 25.98 -37.87 -26.50
C GLU A 532 27.47 -37.49 -26.52
N TRP A 533 28.13 -37.62 -27.67
CA TRP A 533 29.52 -37.19 -27.86
C TRP A 533 29.69 -35.67 -27.72
N ASN A 534 28.81 -34.86 -28.32
CA ASN A 534 28.83 -33.40 -28.16
C ASN A 534 28.58 -32.97 -26.72
N ASN A 535 27.63 -33.61 -26.01
CA ASN A 535 27.39 -33.34 -24.59
C ASN A 535 28.60 -33.71 -23.74
N ALA A 536 29.23 -34.87 -23.96
CA ALA A 536 30.44 -35.27 -23.26
C ALA A 536 31.61 -34.30 -23.51
N MET A 537 31.75 -33.77 -24.73
CA MET A 537 32.74 -32.72 -25.05
C MET A 537 32.42 -31.40 -24.35
N LEU A 538 31.15 -30.99 -24.29
CA LEU A 538 30.71 -29.77 -23.59
C LEU A 538 30.88 -29.90 -22.07
N GLU A 539 30.53 -31.03 -21.47
CA GLU A 539 30.73 -31.32 -20.06
C GLU A 539 32.22 -31.35 -19.70
N SER A 540 33.06 -31.94 -20.55
CA SER A 540 34.52 -31.90 -20.40
C SER A 540 35.07 -30.47 -20.49
N ALA A 541 34.56 -29.64 -21.42
CA ALA A 541 34.96 -28.24 -21.55
C ALA A 541 34.52 -27.40 -20.33
N VAL A 542 33.31 -27.60 -19.81
CA VAL A 542 32.82 -26.94 -18.59
C VAL A 542 33.61 -27.39 -17.36
N ALA A 543 33.97 -28.67 -17.26
CA ALA A 543 34.84 -29.19 -16.21
C ALA A 543 36.25 -28.57 -16.30
N GLY A 544 36.82 -28.45 -17.50
CA GLY A 544 38.10 -27.78 -17.75
C GLY A 544 38.09 -26.31 -17.32
N LEU A 545 37.09 -25.53 -17.75
CA LEU A 545 36.95 -24.12 -17.36
C LEU A 545 36.75 -23.94 -15.86
N ARG A 546 36.03 -24.85 -15.19
CA ARG A 546 35.90 -24.84 -13.72
C ARG A 546 37.22 -25.16 -13.02
N ALA A 547 37.98 -26.12 -13.53
CA ALA A 547 39.31 -26.44 -13.00
C ALA A 547 40.29 -25.26 -13.18
N GLU A 548 40.30 -24.60 -14.36
CA GLU A 548 41.10 -23.39 -14.58
C GLU A 548 40.69 -22.25 -13.65
N SER A 549 39.39 -22.02 -13.46
CA SER A 549 38.88 -21.00 -12.53
C SER A 549 39.33 -21.29 -11.09
N MET A 550 39.25 -22.54 -10.65
CA MET A 550 39.65 -22.97 -9.30
C MET A 550 41.17 -22.88 -9.10
N GLU A 551 41.96 -23.22 -10.11
CA GLU A 551 43.42 -23.08 -10.12
C GLU A 551 43.81 -21.59 -10.02
N LYS A 552 43.15 -20.70 -10.75
CA LYS A 552 43.36 -19.24 -10.67
C LYS A 552 42.95 -18.66 -9.32
N GLU A 553 41.82 -19.09 -8.79
CA GLU A 553 41.36 -18.70 -7.45
C GLU A 553 42.38 -19.13 -6.38
N MET A 554 42.89 -20.36 -6.45
CA MET A 554 43.92 -20.85 -5.53
C MET A 554 45.27 -20.13 -5.70
N GLN A 555 45.65 -19.74 -6.92
CA GLN A 555 46.83 -18.90 -7.17
C GLN A 555 46.69 -17.51 -6.51
N CYS A 556 45.51 -16.88 -6.60
CA CYS A 556 45.21 -15.63 -5.89
C CYS A 556 45.25 -15.80 -4.36
N LYS A 557 44.63 -16.86 -3.81
CA LYS A 557 44.66 -17.13 -2.36
C LYS A 557 46.09 -17.38 -1.85
N ARG A 558 46.94 -18.08 -2.61
CA ARG A 558 48.37 -18.27 -2.30
C ARG A 558 49.16 -16.96 -2.30
N LEU A 559 48.87 -16.05 -3.23
CA LEU A 559 49.48 -14.72 -3.25
C LEU A 559 49.10 -13.90 -2.00
N ILE A 560 47.81 -13.84 -1.66
CA ILE A 560 47.31 -13.14 -0.47
C ILE A 560 47.91 -13.76 0.81
N ALA A 561 47.90 -15.09 0.92
CA ALA A 561 48.53 -15.81 2.05
C ALA A 561 50.02 -15.47 2.22
N ALA A 562 50.79 -15.45 1.12
CA ALA A 562 52.21 -15.14 1.15
C ALA A 562 52.50 -13.67 1.48
N CYS A 563 51.72 -12.72 0.96
CA CYS A 563 51.87 -11.30 1.25
C CYS A 563 51.47 -10.94 2.70
N CYS A 564 50.47 -11.62 3.27
CA CYS A 564 49.97 -11.35 4.62
C CYS A 564 50.55 -12.27 5.71
N GLY A 565 51.35 -13.29 5.35
CA GLY A 565 51.90 -14.26 6.29
C GLY A 565 50.86 -15.19 6.94
N LEU A 566 49.75 -15.46 6.24
CA LEU A 566 48.59 -16.19 6.75
C LEU A 566 48.53 -17.63 6.23
N ALA A 567 47.86 -18.51 6.99
CA ALA A 567 47.54 -19.86 6.52
C ALA A 567 46.41 -19.82 5.49
N LEU A 568 46.53 -20.61 4.40
CA LEU A 568 45.63 -20.63 3.25
C LEU A 568 44.14 -20.78 3.65
N ASP A 569 43.85 -21.64 4.62
CA ASP A 569 42.48 -21.95 5.04
C ASP A 569 41.75 -20.78 5.72
N LYS A 570 42.50 -19.75 6.16
CA LYS A 570 41.96 -18.54 6.80
C LYS A 570 41.94 -17.32 5.87
N VAL A 571 42.34 -17.49 4.61
CA VAL A 571 42.32 -16.38 3.65
C VAL A 571 40.88 -15.94 3.41
N ASP A 572 39.95 -16.88 3.16
CA ASP A 572 38.57 -16.57 2.77
C ASP A 572 37.78 -15.77 3.82
N GLU A 573 37.96 -16.08 5.12
CA GLU A 573 37.36 -15.31 6.23
C GLU A 573 37.93 -13.88 6.33
N LEU A 574 39.13 -13.66 5.80
CA LEU A 574 39.85 -12.40 5.89
C LEU A 574 39.89 -11.62 4.58
N VAL A 575 39.48 -12.18 3.43
CA VAL A 575 39.40 -11.46 2.14
C VAL A 575 38.48 -10.25 2.27
N GLU A 576 37.27 -10.43 2.81
CA GLU A 576 36.26 -9.37 2.90
C GLU A 576 36.71 -8.24 3.87
N PRO A 577 37.24 -8.51 5.09
CA PRO A 577 37.89 -7.49 5.91
C PRO A 577 39.13 -6.84 5.30
N LEU A 578 40.00 -7.59 4.59
CA LEU A 578 41.22 -7.05 3.98
C LEU A 578 40.93 -6.16 2.77
N THR A 579 39.91 -6.51 1.96
CA THR A 579 39.43 -5.64 0.88
C THR A 579 38.80 -4.37 1.44
N LEU A 580 37.96 -4.47 2.48
CA LEU A 580 37.43 -3.30 3.20
C LEU A 580 38.53 -2.41 3.81
N ALA A 581 39.61 -2.99 4.33
CA ALA A 581 40.76 -2.25 4.85
C ALA A 581 41.50 -1.51 3.72
N ILE A 582 41.81 -2.19 2.61
CA ILE A 582 42.47 -1.60 1.45
C ILE A 582 41.62 -0.51 0.78
N GLU A 583 40.30 -0.70 0.70
CA GLU A 583 39.37 0.32 0.19
C GLU A 583 39.16 1.50 1.16
N SER A 584 39.52 1.35 2.44
CA SER A 584 39.45 2.41 3.44
C SER A 584 40.71 3.29 3.51
N ASP A 585 41.83 2.84 2.94
CA ASP A 585 43.06 3.63 2.83
C ASP A 585 43.01 4.56 1.59
N PRO A 586 43.32 5.87 1.72
CA PRO A 586 43.31 6.79 0.60
C PRO A 586 44.52 6.58 -0.34
N PRO A 587 44.43 6.93 -1.63
CA PRO A 587 45.45 6.64 -2.65
C PRO A 587 46.77 7.45 -2.53
N ASP A 588 46.96 8.21 -1.45
CA ASP A 588 48.14 9.06 -1.20
C ASP A 588 49.14 8.45 -0.21
N LEU A 589 49.15 7.11 -0.02
CA LEU A 589 50.35 6.41 0.46
C LEU A 589 51.18 5.91 -0.73
N ASP A 590 52.19 6.73 -1.05
CA ASP A 590 53.22 6.49 -2.05
C ASP A 590 53.95 5.15 -1.82
N LEU A 591 53.52 4.11 -2.53
CA LEU A 591 54.17 2.80 -2.60
C LEU A 591 55.57 2.84 -3.26
N ALA A 592 56.03 4.00 -3.72
CA ALA A 592 57.37 4.23 -4.25
C ALA A 592 58.33 4.94 -3.25
N ARG A 593 58.15 4.76 -1.93
CA ARG A 593 59.28 4.97 -0.99
C ARG A 593 60.22 3.75 -1.02
N PRO A 594 61.44 3.85 -1.60
CA PRO A 594 62.43 2.80 -1.42
C PRO A 594 62.84 2.75 0.05
N LEU A 595 62.63 1.60 0.70
CA LEU A 595 63.28 1.32 1.97
C LEU A 595 64.80 1.34 1.73
N PRO A 596 65.59 2.08 2.53
CA PRO A 596 67.03 2.14 2.34
C PRO A 596 67.63 0.74 2.54
N ALA A 597 68.51 0.34 1.62
CA ALA A 597 69.22 -0.93 1.66
C ALA A 597 70.32 -0.92 2.75
N SER A 598 69.92 -0.82 4.01
CA SER A 598 70.76 -0.85 5.19
C SER A 598 69.94 -1.30 6.40
N ASP A 599 69.95 -2.61 6.69
CA ASP A 599 70.06 -3.20 8.05
C ASP A 599 69.60 -4.67 8.16
N PHE A 600 69.00 -5.26 7.13
CA PHE A 600 68.77 -6.71 7.12
C PHE A 600 70.04 -7.51 6.78
N LYS A 601 70.92 -7.64 7.79
CA LYS A 601 71.97 -8.66 7.80
C LYS A 601 71.34 -10.06 7.76
N PRO A 602 71.82 -10.97 6.89
CA PRO A 602 71.35 -12.35 6.90
C PRO A 602 71.89 -13.08 8.14
N ARG A 603 71.05 -13.26 9.16
CA ARG A 603 71.31 -14.30 10.17
C ARG A 603 70.98 -15.65 9.56
N SER A 604 72.01 -16.29 9.00
CA SER A 604 71.99 -17.73 8.77
C SER A 604 71.72 -18.47 10.08
N GLY A 605 71.02 -19.61 10.02
CA GLY A 605 70.91 -20.49 11.18
C GLY A 605 69.73 -21.43 11.17
N TYR A 606 69.98 -22.65 10.68
CA TYR A 606 69.27 -23.90 10.96
C TYR A 606 67.84 -24.07 10.40
N LYS A 607 67.44 -25.24 9.87
CA LYS A 607 68.06 -26.40 9.19
C LYS A 607 67.01 -27.52 9.26
N ALA A 608 66.91 -28.30 8.19
CA ALA A 608 66.23 -29.60 8.08
C ALA A 608 64.70 -29.57 8.28
#